data_AF-A0A8H6L1J1-F1
#
_entry.id   AF-A0A8H6L1J1-F1
#
_cell.length_a   1.000
_cell.length_b   1.000
_cell.length_c   1.000
_cell.angle_alpha   90.00
_cell.angle_beta   90.00
_cell.angle_gamma   90.00
#
_symmetry.space_group_name_H-M   'P 1'
#
loop_
_entity.id
_entity.type
_entity.pdbx_description
1 polymer ?
#
loop_
_entity_poly.entity_id
_entity_poly.type
_entity_poly.pdbx_seq_one_letter_code
_entity_poly.pdbx_strand_id
1 'polypeptide(L)'
;MGDASQDSKSTSLSHLRDALLSSSTKKRGNGLANLHQQIVQSELLQHSCAEAVDILFLTYPYYNDRISRRAVQSCLQAFLDNSDYSSTLPAIIDWYRRETAKPGLAASNAFVLVEWGSIILSRAWEKSDPQLCLSFARVLEVCLSSGKETVKRSAIVVARRAVRNLLGDEAKISAIVRQLTAKDQPLGSRTAVLLGVIAGVCARKSKPILGKDQYYAFYVREILGSRTAVPSQIACALNDFFENFTTAAELRKEIIPTLEKALLRAPEVVQGLVPPMARSLPPEVDLAEIIADHLLKPLLANTKSQTAAVRDGASSAFAALMSRAQQEIFLGEDRR
;
A
#
# COMPACT_ATOMS: atom_id res chain seq x y z
N MET A 1 -42.06 1.74 33.63
CA MET A 1 -42.45 0.89 32.49
C MET A 1 -41.42 0.97 31.34
N GLY A 2 -40.11 1.06 31.66
CA GLY A 2 -39.02 1.27 30.69
C GLY A 2 -37.92 0.20 30.66
N ASP A 3 -37.96 -0.81 31.56
CA ASP A 3 -36.86 -1.79 31.71
C ASP A 3 -36.89 -2.95 30.69
N ALA A 4 -38.07 -3.51 30.38
CA ALA A 4 -38.16 -4.73 29.57
C ALA A 4 -37.70 -4.57 28.10
N SER A 5 -37.70 -3.34 27.58
CA SER A 5 -37.20 -3.04 26.22
C SER A 5 -35.69 -2.83 26.16
N GLN A 6 -35.00 -2.60 27.28
CA GLN A 6 -33.54 -2.54 27.33
C GLN A 6 -32.93 -3.93 27.56
N ASP A 7 -33.55 -4.75 28.40
CA ASP A 7 -33.11 -6.13 28.68
C ASP A 7 -33.20 -7.08 27.48
N SER A 8 -34.26 -6.98 26.67
CA SER A 8 -34.41 -7.80 25.45
C SER A 8 -33.35 -7.47 24.37
N LYS A 9 -32.78 -6.26 24.41
CA LYS A 9 -31.83 -5.77 23.40
C LYS A 9 -30.38 -6.03 23.78
N SER A 10 -30.00 -5.89 25.05
CA SER A 10 -28.69 -6.36 25.53
C SER A 10 -28.55 -7.88 25.33
N THR A 11 -29.66 -8.61 25.48
CA THR A 11 -29.77 -10.04 25.17
C THR A 11 -29.61 -10.32 23.67
N SER A 12 -30.07 -9.43 22.79
CA SER A 12 -29.91 -9.60 21.33
C SER A 12 -28.46 -9.44 20.86
N LEU A 13 -27.71 -8.47 21.39
CA LEU A 13 -26.30 -8.26 21.03
C LEU A 13 -25.36 -9.29 21.66
N SER A 14 -25.66 -9.78 22.86
CA SER A 14 -24.93 -10.91 23.45
C SER A 14 -25.13 -12.19 22.63
N HIS A 15 -26.34 -12.49 22.18
CA HIS A 15 -26.59 -13.59 21.24
C HIS A 15 -25.87 -13.42 19.90
N LEU A 16 -25.80 -12.19 19.36
CA LEU A 16 -25.02 -11.90 18.17
C LEU A 16 -23.54 -12.19 18.39
N ARG A 17 -22.97 -11.74 19.52
CA ARG A 17 -21.59 -12.02 19.90
C ARG A 17 -21.31 -13.52 19.96
N ASP A 18 -22.16 -14.28 20.64
CA ASP A 18 -22.02 -15.74 20.77
C ASP A 18 -22.11 -16.44 19.41
N ALA A 19 -23.01 -15.98 18.53
CA ALA A 19 -23.15 -16.52 17.19
C ALA A 19 -21.89 -16.27 16.35
N LEU A 20 -21.31 -15.06 16.42
CA LEU A 20 -20.14 -14.65 15.65
C LEU A 20 -18.84 -15.29 16.15
N LEU A 21 -18.70 -15.51 17.45
CA LEU A 21 -17.53 -16.18 18.03
C LEU A 21 -17.66 -17.71 18.00
N SER A 22 -18.74 -18.25 17.43
CA SER A 22 -18.94 -19.69 17.27
C SER A 22 -18.01 -20.29 16.22
N SER A 23 -17.54 -21.51 16.47
CA SER A 23 -16.83 -22.33 15.46
C SER A 23 -17.71 -22.74 14.28
N SER A 24 -19.04 -22.68 14.41
CA SER A 24 -19.98 -23.06 13.35
C SER A 24 -20.12 -21.96 12.31
N THR A 25 -19.67 -22.23 11.07
CA THR A 25 -19.89 -21.34 9.90
C THR A 25 -21.37 -21.01 9.70
N LYS A 26 -22.27 -21.98 9.93
CA LYS A 26 -23.72 -21.79 9.81
C LYS A 26 -24.26 -20.81 10.86
N LYS A 27 -23.84 -20.94 12.13
CA LYS A 27 -24.25 -20.00 13.19
C LYS A 27 -23.75 -18.59 12.90
N ARG A 28 -22.47 -18.46 12.52
CA ARG A 28 -21.87 -17.18 12.12
C ARG A 28 -22.60 -16.54 10.95
N GLY A 29 -22.86 -17.32 9.90
CA GLY A 29 -23.58 -16.87 8.71
C GLY A 29 -24.99 -16.38 9.00
N ASN A 30 -25.76 -17.11 9.81
CA ASN A 30 -27.10 -16.71 10.20
C ASN A 30 -27.10 -15.44 11.05
N GLY A 31 -26.16 -15.31 12.00
CA GLY A 31 -26.02 -14.10 12.82
C GLY A 31 -25.68 -12.87 11.98
N LEU A 32 -24.74 -13.00 11.04
CA LEU A 32 -24.37 -11.93 10.11
C LEU A 32 -25.50 -11.55 9.15
N ALA A 33 -26.25 -12.53 8.64
CA ALA A 33 -27.38 -12.27 7.76
C ALA A 33 -28.49 -11.49 8.48
N ASN A 34 -28.80 -11.85 9.72
CA ASN A 34 -29.77 -11.15 10.55
C ASN A 34 -29.31 -9.71 10.83
N LEU A 35 -28.06 -9.53 11.29
CA LEU A 35 -27.49 -8.20 11.52
C LEU A 35 -27.51 -7.35 10.25
N HIS A 36 -27.10 -7.90 9.11
CA HIS A 36 -27.14 -7.19 7.84
C HIS A 36 -28.55 -6.72 7.49
N GLN A 37 -29.56 -7.58 7.67
CA GLN A 37 -30.95 -7.21 7.44
C GLN A 37 -31.39 -6.06 8.36
N GLN A 38 -31.08 -6.12 9.66
CA GLN A 38 -31.40 -5.04 10.61
C GLN A 38 -30.75 -3.71 10.23
N ILE A 39 -29.50 -3.75 9.73
CA ILE A 39 -28.80 -2.56 9.26
C ILE A 39 -29.49 -1.99 8.01
N VAL A 40 -29.81 -2.82 7.02
CA VAL A 40 -30.46 -2.37 5.78
C VAL A 40 -31.88 -1.81 6.03
N GLN A 41 -32.60 -2.37 7.00
CA GLN A 41 -33.95 -1.95 7.36
C GLN A 41 -33.99 -0.80 8.37
N SER A 42 -32.84 -0.26 8.77
CA SER A 42 -32.73 0.78 9.81
C SER A 42 -33.38 0.40 11.15
N GLU A 43 -33.38 -0.89 11.47
CA GLU A 43 -33.99 -1.44 12.70
C GLU A 43 -33.02 -1.51 13.88
N LEU A 44 -31.72 -1.37 13.62
CA LEU A 44 -30.70 -1.33 14.67
C LEU A 44 -30.73 0.04 15.35
N LEU A 45 -30.80 0.05 16.69
CA LEU A 45 -30.80 1.30 17.43
C LEU A 45 -29.43 1.98 17.36
N GLN A 46 -29.43 3.31 17.36
CA GLN A 46 -28.19 4.08 17.23
C GLN A 46 -27.15 3.75 18.30
N HIS A 47 -27.57 3.56 19.55
CA HIS A 47 -26.68 3.20 20.65
C HIS A 47 -26.11 1.78 20.52
N SER A 48 -26.82 0.88 19.84
CA SER A 48 -26.41 -0.50 19.58
C SER A 48 -25.43 -0.62 18.40
N CYS A 49 -25.33 0.41 17.56
CA CYS A 49 -24.46 0.39 16.38
C CYS A 49 -22.98 0.28 16.75
N ALA A 50 -22.53 1.02 17.76
CA ALA A 50 -21.14 0.97 18.21
C ALA A 50 -20.76 -0.43 18.72
N GLU A 51 -21.62 -1.04 19.53
CA GLU A 51 -21.41 -2.39 20.05
C GLU A 51 -21.44 -3.45 18.94
N ALA A 52 -22.38 -3.34 17.99
CA ALA A 52 -22.43 -4.25 16.83
C ALA A 52 -21.15 -4.16 15.98
N VAL A 53 -20.64 -2.94 15.76
CA VAL A 53 -19.36 -2.71 15.06
C VAL A 53 -18.19 -3.31 15.83
N ASP A 54 -18.12 -3.11 17.15
CA ASP A 54 -17.08 -3.72 17.99
C ASP A 54 -17.13 -5.25 17.92
N ILE A 55 -18.32 -5.85 17.97
CA ILE A 55 -18.50 -7.29 17.84
C ILE A 55 -18.04 -7.79 16.46
N LEU A 56 -18.40 -7.12 15.37
CA LEU A 56 -17.93 -7.45 14.02
C LEU A 56 -16.41 -7.45 13.95
N PHE A 57 -15.79 -6.45 14.58
CA PHE A 57 -14.36 -6.27 14.59
C PHE A 57 -13.61 -7.34 15.36
N LEU A 58 -14.20 -7.95 16.40
CA LEU A 58 -13.59 -9.09 17.08
C LEU A 58 -13.39 -10.32 16.17
N THR A 59 -14.04 -10.38 15.01
CA THR A 59 -14.02 -11.54 14.11
C THR A 59 -12.81 -11.58 13.18
N TYR A 60 -12.11 -10.46 12.97
CA TYR A 60 -11.02 -10.34 11.99
C TYR A 60 -9.86 -11.35 12.19
N PRO A 61 -9.44 -11.70 13.43
CA PRO A 61 -8.38 -12.68 13.64
C PRO A 61 -8.92 -14.12 13.69
N TYR A 62 -10.24 -14.32 13.76
CA TYR A 62 -10.88 -15.63 13.93
C TYR A 62 -11.33 -16.25 12.60
N TYR A 63 -11.75 -15.43 11.63
CA TYR A 63 -12.39 -15.93 10.40
C TYR A 63 -11.39 -16.31 9.30
N ASN A 64 -11.03 -17.59 9.28
CA ASN A 64 -10.21 -18.17 8.21
C ASN A 64 -11.00 -18.47 6.92
N ASP A 65 -12.32 -18.66 7.00
CA ASP A 65 -13.15 -18.97 5.83
C ASP A 65 -13.66 -17.72 5.10
N ARG A 66 -13.66 -17.79 3.77
CA ARG A 66 -14.04 -16.67 2.90
C ARG A 66 -15.51 -16.28 3.03
N ILE A 67 -16.39 -17.22 3.36
CA ILE A 67 -17.83 -16.99 3.45
C ILE A 67 -18.15 -16.07 4.62
N SER A 68 -17.62 -16.37 5.81
CA SER A 68 -17.81 -15.56 7.01
C SER A 68 -17.18 -14.18 6.86
N ARG A 69 -15.96 -14.09 6.28
CA ARG A 69 -15.34 -12.79 6.00
C ARG A 69 -16.16 -11.92 5.06
N ARG A 70 -16.73 -12.51 4.00
CA ARG A 70 -17.62 -11.78 3.07
C ARG A 70 -18.91 -11.31 3.74
N ALA A 71 -19.48 -12.13 4.62
CA ALA A 71 -20.69 -11.73 5.35
C ALA A 71 -20.41 -10.54 6.31
N VAL A 72 -19.24 -10.49 6.95
CA VAL A 72 -18.79 -9.31 7.72
C VAL A 72 -18.59 -8.10 6.80
N GLN A 73 -17.95 -8.29 5.65
CA GLN A 73 -17.77 -7.22 4.65
C GLN A 73 -19.11 -6.63 4.20
N SER A 74 -20.15 -7.47 4.00
CA SER A 74 -21.49 -6.99 3.67
C SER A 74 -22.10 -6.15 4.79
N CYS A 75 -21.97 -6.58 6.05
CA CYS A 75 -22.45 -5.77 7.20
C CYS A 75 -21.73 -4.43 7.28
N LEU A 76 -20.40 -4.43 7.11
CA LEU A 76 -19.60 -3.20 7.11
C LEU A 76 -20.02 -2.26 5.96
N GLN A 77 -20.27 -2.80 4.76
CA GLN A 77 -20.79 -2.01 3.64
C GLN A 77 -22.15 -1.41 3.96
N ALA A 78 -23.08 -2.20 4.52
CA ALA A 78 -24.40 -1.73 4.91
C ALA A 78 -24.33 -0.59 5.94
N PHE A 79 -23.43 -0.67 6.92
CA PHE A 79 -23.21 0.43 7.88
C PHE A 79 -22.72 1.71 7.21
N LEU A 80 -21.83 1.59 6.22
CA LEU A 80 -21.25 2.74 5.53
C LEU A 80 -22.20 3.37 4.51
N ASP A 81 -23.06 2.55 3.89
CA ASP A 81 -24.01 2.96 2.86
C ASP A 81 -25.33 3.51 3.46
N ASN A 82 -25.67 3.15 4.70
CA ASN A 82 -26.87 3.64 5.38
C ASN A 82 -26.64 5.00 6.07
N SER A 83 -27.40 6.02 5.66
CA SER A 83 -27.34 7.38 6.20
C SER A 83 -27.71 7.49 7.68
N ASP A 84 -28.60 6.62 8.16
CA ASP A 84 -29.09 6.63 9.54
C ASP A 84 -27.96 6.31 10.54
N TYR A 85 -26.96 5.55 10.09
CA TYR A 85 -25.80 5.17 10.90
C TYR A 85 -24.55 6.02 10.61
N SER A 86 -24.71 7.18 9.99
CA SER A 86 -23.59 8.08 9.67
C SER A 86 -22.74 8.48 10.89
N SER A 87 -23.32 8.55 12.09
CA SER A 87 -22.59 8.84 13.33
C SER A 87 -21.71 7.67 13.83
N THR A 88 -21.87 6.46 13.28
CA THR A 88 -21.02 5.29 13.59
C THR A 88 -19.71 5.31 12.81
N LEU A 89 -19.63 6.09 11.72
CA LEU A 89 -18.47 6.13 10.86
C LEU A 89 -17.15 6.52 11.58
N PRO A 90 -17.12 7.57 12.43
CA PRO A 90 -15.91 7.90 13.18
C PRO A 90 -15.39 6.73 14.02
N ALA A 91 -16.28 5.98 14.67
CA ALA A 91 -15.91 4.82 15.47
C ALA A 91 -15.29 3.69 14.61
N ILE A 92 -15.84 3.44 13.42
CA ILE A 92 -15.29 2.48 12.44
C ILE A 92 -13.88 2.88 12.02
N ILE A 93 -13.68 4.15 11.67
CA ILE A 93 -12.38 4.68 11.23
C ILE A 93 -11.36 4.63 12.38
N ASP A 94 -11.76 5.04 13.58
CA ASP A 94 -10.88 5.07 14.75
C ASP A 94 -10.48 3.66 15.20
N TRP A 95 -11.40 2.70 15.15
CA TRP A 95 -11.06 1.30 15.37
C TRP A 95 -10.04 0.81 14.34
N TYR A 96 -10.30 1.05 13.05
CA TYR A 96 -9.40 0.63 11.98
C TYR A 96 -7.99 1.23 12.17
N ARG A 97 -7.92 2.53 12.49
CA ARG A 97 -6.65 3.22 12.75
C ARG A 97 -5.89 2.58 13.91
N ARG A 98 -6.56 2.33 15.04
CA ARG A 98 -5.94 1.69 16.21
C ARG A 98 -5.49 0.27 15.92
N GLU A 99 -6.31 -0.52 15.24
CA GLU A 99 -6.00 -1.92 14.95
C GLU A 99 -4.82 -2.05 13.98
N THR A 100 -4.82 -1.26 12.91
CA THR A 100 -3.70 -1.23 11.95
C THR A 100 -2.40 -0.71 12.55
N ALA A 101 -2.45 0.03 13.67
CA ALA A 101 -1.27 0.53 14.37
C ALA A 101 -0.62 -0.47 15.33
N LYS A 102 -1.24 -1.62 15.59
CA LYS A 102 -0.69 -2.61 16.52
C LYS A 102 0.65 -3.17 15.99
N PRO A 103 1.71 -3.20 16.81
CA PRO A 103 2.96 -3.84 16.45
C PRO A 103 2.77 -5.36 16.32
N GLY A 104 3.55 -6.00 15.44
CA GLY A 104 3.55 -7.47 15.32
C GLY A 104 2.31 -8.08 14.66
N LEU A 105 1.56 -7.29 13.87
CA LEU A 105 0.38 -7.77 13.15
C LEU A 105 0.75 -8.92 12.20
N ALA A 106 0.13 -10.09 12.38
CA ALA A 106 0.34 -11.24 11.50
C ALA A 106 -0.15 -10.95 10.07
N ALA A 107 0.52 -11.50 9.06
CA ALA A 107 0.18 -11.24 7.65
C ALA A 107 -1.24 -11.68 7.26
N SER A 108 -1.78 -12.74 7.85
CA SER A 108 -3.17 -13.18 7.65
C SER A 108 -4.17 -12.15 8.17
N ASN A 109 -3.89 -11.63 9.36
CA ASN A 109 -4.68 -10.62 10.04
C ASN A 109 -4.62 -9.28 9.29
N ALA A 110 -3.43 -8.87 8.86
CA ALA A 110 -3.23 -7.71 8.00
C ALA A 110 -4.01 -7.85 6.67
N PHE A 111 -4.06 -9.04 6.09
CA PHE A 111 -4.82 -9.25 4.85
C PHE A 111 -6.32 -9.03 5.04
N VAL A 112 -6.91 -9.50 6.15
CA VAL A 112 -8.31 -9.20 6.47
C VAL A 112 -8.53 -7.69 6.64
N LEU A 113 -7.60 -7.00 7.29
CA LEU A 113 -7.64 -5.54 7.43
C LEU A 113 -7.42 -4.79 6.10
N VAL A 114 -6.72 -5.37 5.12
CA VAL A 114 -6.69 -4.85 3.74
C VAL A 114 -8.06 -5.01 3.07
N GLU A 115 -8.74 -6.15 3.26
CA GLU A 115 -10.10 -6.33 2.74
C GLU A 115 -11.08 -5.30 3.32
N TRP A 116 -11.03 -5.07 4.63
CA TRP A 116 -11.92 -4.13 5.31
C TRP A 116 -11.55 -2.68 5.01
N GLY A 117 -10.26 -2.35 5.04
CA GLY A 117 -9.75 -1.03 4.67
C GLY A 117 -10.11 -0.64 3.24
N SER A 118 -10.13 -1.59 2.31
CA SER A 118 -10.61 -1.35 0.94
C SER A 118 -12.06 -0.87 0.90
N ILE A 119 -12.91 -1.40 1.78
CA ILE A 119 -14.33 -1.05 1.86
C ILE A 119 -14.47 0.35 2.47
N ILE A 120 -13.83 0.57 3.61
CA ILE A 120 -13.85 1.86 4.33
C ILE A 120 -13.32 2.96 3.40
N LEU A 121 -12.16 2.74 2.77
CA LEU A 121 -11.55 3.70 1.88
C LEU A 121 -12.43 4.04 0.67
N SER A 122 -13.09 3.05 0.06
CA SER A 122 -13.93 3.30 -1.13
C SER A 122 -15.21 4.08 -0.83
N ARG A 123 -15.76 3.95 0.38
CA ARG A 123 -17.11 4.47 0.72
C ARG A 123 -17.09 5.67 1.64
N ALA A 124 -16.12 5.71 2.55
CA ALA A 124 -16.06 6.73 3.56
C ALA A 124 -15.07 7.86 3.25
N TRP A 125 -14.35 7.81 2.13
CA TRP A 125 -13.25 8.76 1.86
C TRP A 125 -13.63 10.23 2.08
N GLU A 126 -14.77 10.68 1.55
CA GLU A 126 -15.22 12.08 1.68
C GLU A 126 -15.47 12.51 3.13
N LYS A 127 -15.81 11.55 3.98
CA LYS A 127 -16.09 11.72 5.40
C LYS A 127 -14.91 11.28 6.27
N SER A 128 -13.82 10.83 5.66
CA SER A 128 -12.66 10.23 6.34
C SER A 128 -11.47 11.15 6.35
N ASP A 129 -10.69 11.04 7.42
CA ASP A 129 -9.38 11.63 7.54
C ASP A 129 -8.42 11.04 6.48
N PRO A 130 -7.64 11.88 5.74
CA PRO A 130 -6.55 11.42 4.87
C PRO A 130 -5.60 10.40 5.51
N GLN A 131 -5.47 10.38 6.85
CA GLN A 131 -4.71 9.37 7.58
C GLN A 131 -5.19 7.92 7.35
N LEU A 132 -6.44 7.71 6.90
CA LEU A 132 -6.95 6.38 6.56
C LEU A 132 -6.08 5.70 5.49
N CYS A 133 -5.53 6.46 4.54
CA CYS A 133 -4.61 5.93 3.54
C CYS A 133 -3.28 5.47 4.15
N LEU A 134 -2.81 6.10 5.23
CA LEU A 134 -1.61 5.64 5.94
C LEU A 134 -1.90 4.31 6.65
N SER A 135 -3.04 4.19 7.33
CA SER A 135 -3.46 2.91 7.92
C SER A 135 -3.57 1.80 6.88
N PHE A 136 -4.17 2.10 5.72
CA PHE A 136 -4.27 1.16 4.61
C PHE A 136 -2.89 0.77 4.04
N ALA A 137 -2.00 1.75 3.83
CA ALA A 137 -0.64 1.51 3.37
C ALA A 137 0.15 0.63 4.35
N ARG A 138 -0.02 0.84 5.66
CA ARG A 138 0.64 0.05 6.71
C ARG A 138 0.27 -1.42 6.62
N VAL A 139 -1.02 -1.77 6.59
CA VAL A 139 -1.43 -3.18 6.53
C VAL A 139 -1.12 -3.82 5.17
N LEU A 140 -1.16 -3.03 4.09
CA LEU A 140 -0.72 -3.50 2.79
C LEU A 140 0.78 -3.86 2.82
N GLU A 141 1.62 -3.00 3.41
CA GLU A 141 3.05 -3.28 3.53
C GLU A 141 3.31 -4.56 4.33
N VAL A 142 2.62 -4.77 5.46
CA VAL A 142 2.71 -6.02 6.23
C VAL A 142 2.39 -7.25 5.38
N CYS A 143 1.37 -7.19 4.52
CA CYS A 143 1.05 -8.28 3.59
C CYS A 143 2.17 -8.53 2.58
N LEU A 144 2.75 -7.48 2.01
CA LEU A 144 3.82 -7.58 1.00
C LEU A 144 5.16 -8.03 1.58
N SER A 145 5.38 -7.75 2.86
CA SER A 145 6.54 -8.19 3.64
C SER A 145 6.44 -9.65 4.08
N SER A 146 5.27 -10.30 3.93
CA SER A 146 5.12 -11.70 4.30
C SER A 146 5.90 -12.64 3.37
N GLY A 147 6.30 -13.82 3.86
CA GLY A 147 6.88 -14.87 3.00
C GLY A 147 5.86 -15.57 2.09
N LYS A 148 4.56 -15.27 2.20
CA LYS A 148 3.49 -16.01 1.52
C LYS A 148 3.04 -15.27 0.26
N GLU A 149 3.48 -15.76 -0.91
CA GLU A 149 3.17 -15.15 -2.20
C GLU A 149 1.65 -15.01 -2.48
N THR A 150 0.85 -15.97 -2.01
CA THR A 150 -0.62 -15.92 -2.12
C THR A 150 -1.23 -14.73 -1.40
N VAL A 151 -0.68 -14.36 -0.23
CA VAL A 151 -1.11 -13.19 0.55
C VAL A 151 -0.73 -11.91 -0.18
N LYS A 152 0.51 -11.82 -0.70
CA LYS A 152 0.97 -10.65 -1.47
C LYS A 152 0.06 -10.37 -2.66
N ARG A 153 -0.17 -11.39 -3.50
CA ARG A 153 -1.01 -11.27 -4.71
C ARG A 153 -2.43 -10.86 -4.35
N SER A 154 -3.03 -11.49 -3.35
CA SER A 154 -4.40 -11.19 -2.93
C SER A 154 -4.52 -9.77 -2.38
N ALA A 155 -3.56 -9.32 -1.56
CA ALA A 155 -3.54 -7.97 -1.02
C ALA A 155 -3.43 -6.91 -2.12
N ILE A 156 -2.56 -7.13 -3.12
CA ILE A 156 -2.44 -6.24 -4.29
C ILE A 156 -3.76 -6.17 -5.08
N VAL A 157 -4.42 -7.30 -5.32
CA VAL A 157 -5.70 -7.33 -6.05
C VAL A 157 -6.77 -6.51 -5.32
N VAL A 158 -6.86 -6.66 -4.00
CA VAL A 158 -7.80 -5.91 -3.16
C VAL A 158 -7.46 -4.41 -3.17
N ALA A 159 -6.19 -4.04 -2.94
CA ALA A 159 -5.74 -2.66 -2.97
C ALA A 159 -5.98 -1.99 -4.32
N ARG A 160 -5.71 -2.68 -5.43
CA ARG A 160 -6.01 -2.20 -6.79
C ARG A 160 -7.50 -1.99 -7.00
N ARG A 161 -8.37 -2.81 -6.40
CA ARG A 161 -9.83 -2.62 -6.47
C ARG A 161 -10.26 -1.38 -5.69
N ALA A 162 -9.73 -1.18 -4.49
CA ALA A 162 -9.99 0.00 -3.67
C ALA A 162 -9.64 1.29 -4.44
N VAL A 163 -8.42 1.39 -4.95
CA VAL A 163 -7.97 2.58 -5.68
C VAL A 163 -8.77 2.79 -6.98
N ARG A 164 -9.16 1.73 -7.68
CA ARG A 164 -10.00 1.84 -8.89
C ARG A 164 -11.37 2.45 -8.62
N ASN A 165 -11.89 2.34 -7.40
CA ASN A 165 -13.14 2.99 -7.00
C ASN A 165 -12.94 4.49 -6.72
N LEU A 166 -11.70 4.93 -6.44
CA LEU A 166 -11.35 6.33 -6.18
C LEU A 166 -10.98 7.10 -7.47
N LEU A 167 -10.58 6.39 -8.53
CA LEU A 167 -10.10 6.96 -9.79
C LEU A 167 -11.09 7.85 -10.57
N GLY A 168 -12.33 8.00 -10.12
CA GLY A 168 -13.29 8.94 -10.71
C GLY A 168 -13.09 10.40 -10.26
N ASP A 169 -12.19 10.64 -9.31
CA ASP A 169 -12.02 11.94 -8.66
C ASP A 169 -10.53 12.24 -8.49
N GLU A 170 -9.99 13.07 -9.38
CA GLU A 170 -8.58 13.43 -9.39
C GLU A 170 -8.14 14.15 -8.12
N ALA A 171 -9.03 14.92 -7.48
CA ALA A 171 -8.74 15.61 -6.24
C ALA A 171 -8.51 14.61 -5.10
N LYS A 172 -9.27 13.51 -5.06
CA LYS A 172 -9.06 12.42 -4.09
C LYS A 172 -7.71 11.75 -4.28
N ILE A 173 -7.37 11.38 -5.52
CA ILE A 173 -6.08 10.76 -5.81
C ILE A 173 -4.91 11.69 -5.45
N SER A 174 -4.99 12.97 -5.84
CA SER A 174 -3.98 13.98 -5.50
C SER A 174 -3.82 14.15 -3.99
N ALA A 175 -4.91 14.21 -3.23
CA ALA A 175 -4.87 14.29 -1.77
C ALA A 175 -4.20 13.05 -1.13
N ILE A 176 -4.47 11.85 -1.66
CA ILE A 176 -3.85 10.60 -1.20
C ILE A 176 -2.35 10.61 -1.48
N VAL A 177 -1.95 10.93 -2.71
CA VAL A 177 -0.51 11.00 -3.06
C VAL A 177 0.20 12.03 -2.19
N ARG A 178 -0.38 13.21 -1.98
CA ARG A 178 0.17 14.24 -1.09
C ARG A 178 0.37 13.72 0.33
N GLN A 179 -0.61 12.99 0.87
CA GLN A 179 -0.52 12.41 2.22
C GLN A 179 0.55 11.32 2.31
N LEU A 180 0.63 10.43 1.32
CA LEU A 180 1.59 9.32 1.30
C LEU A 180 3.03 9.77 1.05
N THR A 181 3.20 10.92 0.39
CA THR A 181 4.50 11.53 0.06
C THR A 181 4.90 12.65 1.03
N ALA A 182 4.07 12.97 2.02
CA ALA A 182 4.35 14.01 3.02
C ALA A 182 5.69 13.75 3.73
N LYS A 183 6.41 14.84 4.05
CA LYS A 183 7.63 14.76 4.86
C LYS A 183 7.28 14.31 6.28
N ASP A 184 8.20 13.59 6.91
CA ASP A 184 8.11 13.17 8.32
C ASP A 184 6.88 12.32 8.69
N GLN A 185 6.21 11.73 7.68
CA GLN A 185 5.09 10.84 7.95
C GLN A 185 5.57 9.50 8.57
N PRO A 186 4.82 8.87 9.49
CA PRO A 186 5.34 7.80 10.36
C PRO A 186 5.76 6.49 9.67
N LEU A 187 5.32 6.28 8.43
CA LEU A 187 5.62 5.06 7.68
C LEU A 187 6.90 5.17 6.84
N GLY A 188 7.39 6.39 6.58
CA GLY A 188 8.53 6.63 5.69
C GLY A 188 8.37 5.93 4.33
N SER A 189 9.44 5.28 3.87
CA SER A 189 9.48 4.51 2.61
C SER A 189 8.41 3.42 2.49
N ARG A 190 7.80 2.95 3.59
CA ARG A 190 6.75 1.92 3.54
C ARG A 190 5.50 2.36 2.79
N THR A 191 5.21 3.65 2.66
CA THR A 191 4.06 4.13 1.84
C THR A 191 4.26 3.87 0.35
N ALA A 192 5.48 3.56 -0.10
CA ALA A 192 5.80 3.23 -1.48
C ALA A 192 4.89 2.12 -2.03
N VAL A 193 4.51 1.14 -1.20
CA VAL A 193 3.66 0.02 -1.62
C VAL A 193 2.29 0.47 -2.12
N LEU A 194 1.68 1.46 -1.45
CA LEU A 194 0.38 2.00 -1.87
C LEU A 194 0.56 3.00 -3.01
N LEU A 195 1.62 3.81 -3.00
CA LEU A 195 1.98 4.69 -4.12
C LEU A 195 2.17 3.91 -5.43
N GLY A 196 2.81 2.74 -5.37
CA GLY A 196 2.97 1.82 -6.48
C GLY A 196 1.64 1.31 -7.02
N VAL A 197 0.75 0.87 -6.12
CA VAL A 197 -0.61 0.45 -6.48
C VAL A 197 -1.37 1.59 -7.17
N ILE A 198 -1.26 2.82 -6.67
CA ILE A 198 -1.89 4.00 -7.27
C ILE A 198 -1.36 4.24 -8.68
N ALA A 199 -0.03 4.27 -8.84
CA ALA A 199 0.60 4.50 -10.15
C ALA A 199 0.15 3.45 -11.18
N GLY A 200 0.17 2.16 -10.81
CA GLY A 200 -0.27 1.10 -11.70
C GLY A 200 -1.76 1.14 -12.02
N VAL A 201 -2.59 1.51 -11.05
CA VAL A 201 -4.04 1.64 -11.27
C VAL A 201 -4.32 2.82 -12.20
N CYS A 202 -3.63 3.95 -12.04
CA CYS A 202 -3.66 5.07 -12.97
C CYS A 202 -3.27 4.57 -14.37
N ALA A 203 -2.05 4.08 -14.57
CA ALA A 203 -1.53 3.65 -15.87
C ALA A 203 -2.50 2.83 -16.75
N ARG A 204 -3.35 1.98 -16.14
CA ARG A 204 -4.30 1.09 -16.83
C ARG A 204 -5.69 1.68 -17.12
N LYS A 205 -6.15 2.71 -16.41
CA LYS A 205 -7.56 3.18 -16.48
C LYS A 205 -7.74 4.58 -17.08
N SER A 206 -6.80 5.46 -16.82
CA SER A 206 -6.69 6.82 -17.36
C SER A 206 -5.27 7.27 -17.05
N LYS A 207 -4.66 8.19 -17.79
CA LYS A 207 -3.43 8.84 -17.30
C LYS A 207 -3.86 10.12 -16.56
N PRO A 208 -4.56 10.07 -15.39
CA PRO A 208 -4.78 11.29 -14.64
C PRO A 208 -3.40 11.87 -14.33
N ILE A 209 -3.36 13.17 -14.04
CA ILE A 209 -2.13 13.86 -13.66
C ILE A 209 -1.68 13.28 -12.31
N LEU A 210 -0.93 12.19 -12.37
CA LEU A 210 -0.19 11.66 -11.25
C LEU A 210 0.83 12.73 -10.90
N GLY A 211 0.86 13.19 -9.65
CA GLY A 211 1.82 14.19 -9.19
C GLY A 211 3.26 13.67 -9.25
N LYS A 212 3.86 13.61 -10.45
CA LYS A 212 5.17 12.99 -10.72
C LYS A 212 6.27 13.56 -9.82
N ASP A 213 6.27 14.87 -9.64
CA ASP A 213 7.22 15.57 -8.77
C ASP A 213 7.17 15.04 -7.33
N GLN A 214 5.97 14.71 -6.83
CA GLN A 214 5.80 14.13 -5.50
C GLN A 214 6.38 12.72 -5.42
N TYR A 215 6.22 11.91 -6.48
CA TYR A 215 6.81 10.57 -6.56
C TYR A 215 8.34 10.62 -6.62
N TYR A 216 8.92 11.48 -7.46
CA TYR A 216 10.37 11.64 -7.54
C TYR A 216 10.95 12.17 -6.23
N ALA A 217 10.36 13.22 -5.67
CA ALA A 217 10.81 13.78 -4.39
C ALA A 217 10.69 12.76 -3.25
N PHE A 218 9.63 11.94 -3.24
CA PHE A 218 9.48 10.83 -2.31
C PHE A 218 10.55 9.76 -2.50
N TYR A 219 10.78 9.29 -3.74
CA TYR A 219 11.77 8.25 -4.02
C TYR A 219 13.18 8.68 -3.64
N VAL A 220 13.55 9.91 -4.00
CA VAL A 220 14.84 10.51 -3.64
C VAL A 220 15.00 10.60 -2.12
N ARG A 221 13.98 11.10 -1.42
CA ARG A 221 14.05 11.35 0.04
C ARG A 221 13.99 10.07 0.86
N GLU A 222 13.03 9.20 0.59
CA GLU A 222 12.68 8.07 1.46
C GLU A 222 13.35 6.76 1.05
N ILE A 223 13.64 6.58 -0.26
CA ILE A 223 14.20 5.33 -0.79
C ILE A 223 15.70 5.49 -1.05
N LEU A 224 16.12 6.40 -1.93
CA LEU A 224 17.54 6.65 -2.18
C LEU A 224 18.26 7.29 -0.99
N GLY A 225 17.56 8.16 -0.25
CA GLY A 225 18.07 8.81 0.95
C GLY A 225 18.11 7.90 2.19
N SER A 226 17.68 6.64 2.08
CA SER A 226 17.71 5.70 3.19
C SER A 226 19.13 5.47 3.68
N ARG A 227 19.32 5.44 5.00
CA ARG A 227 20.59 5.10 5.65
C ARG A 227 20.72 3.62 5.96
N THR A 228 19.68 2.84 5.68
CA THR A 228 19.62 1.40 5.93
C THR A 228 19.15 0.68 4.67
N ALA A 229 19.51 -0.60 4.57
CA ALA A 229 19.08 -1.45 3.45
C ALA A 229 17.56 -1.41 3.31
N VAL A 230 17.09 -1.04 2.12
CA VAL A 230 15.66 -0.96 1.82
C VAL A 230 15.14 -2.36 1.49
N PRO A 231 14.08 -2.84 2.16
CA PRO A 231 13.48 -4.12 1.84
C PRO A 231 13.02 -4.22 0.38
N SER A 232 13.13 -5.42 -0.21
CA SER A 232 12.89 -5.63 -1.65
C SER A 232 11.47 -5.26 -2.10
N GLN A 233 10.46 -5.50 -1.27
CA GLN A 233 9.07 -5.13 -1.53
C GLN A 233 8.87 -3.61 -1.62
N ILE A 234 9.70 -2.82 -0.94
CA ILE A 234 9.70 -1.35 -1.01
C ILE A 234 10.52 -0.88 -2.21
N ALA A 235 11.69 -1.48 -2.45
CA ALA A 235 12.56 -1.16 -3.58
C ALA A 235 11.86 -1.37 -4.95
N CYS A 236 11.02 -2.40 -5.05
CA CYS A 236 10.23 -2.72 -6.24
C CYS A 236 8.84 -2.05 -6.28
N ALA A 237 8.46 -1.32 -5.23
CA ALA A 237 7.07 -0.86 -5.09
C ALA A 237 6.67 0.12 -6.21
N LEU A 238 7.59 0.97 -6.67
CA LEU A 238 7.32 2.00 -7.66
C LEU A 238 7.59 1.54 -9.11
N ASN A 239 7.66 0.23 -9.38
CA ASN A 239 7.91 -0.27 -10.74
C ASN A 239 6.84 0.23 -11.74
N ASP A 240 5.55 0.10 -11.39
CA ASP A 240 4.44 0.59 -12.21
C ASP A 240 4.56 2.12 -12.47
N PHE A 241 5.18 2.88 -11.57
CA PHE A 241 5.44 4.32 -11.75
C PHE A 241 6.55 4.59 -12.76
N PHE A 242 7.72 3.95 -12.58
CA PHE A 242 8.84 4.11 -13.50
C PHE A 242 8.45 3.69 -14.92
N GLU A 243 7.78 2.55 -15.07
CA GLU A 243 7.41 1.97 -16.37
C GLU A 243 6.46 2.85 -17.18
N ASN A 244 5.55 3.57 -16.53
CA ASN A 244 4.45 4.25 -17.24
C ASN A 244 4.59 5.77 -17.25
N PHE A 245 5.40 6.33 -16.35
CA PHE A 245 5.44 7.77 -16.14
C PHE A 245 6.85 8.37 -16.20
N THR A 246 7.93 7.60 -16.31
CA THR A 246 9.28 8.16 -16.31
C THR A 246 9.89 8.25 -17.71
N THR A 247 10.40 9.42 -18.06
CA THR A 247 11.22 9.64 -19.26
C THR A 247 12.72 9.69 -18.94
N ALA A 248 13.58 9.53 -19.94
CA ALA A 248 15.03 9.63 -19.77
C ALA A 248 15.47 11.00 -19.21
N ALA A 249 14.86 12.09 -19.71
CA ALA A 249 15.17 13.45 -19.27
C ALA A 249 14.81 13.68 -17.79
N GLU A 250 13.64 13.19 -17.37
CA GLU A 250 13.21 13.30 -15.97
C GLU A 250 14.04 12.41 -15.06
N LEU A 251 14.37 11.19 -15.49
CA LEU A 251 15.28 10.32 -14.75
C LEU A 251 16.63 11.02 -14.51
N ARG A 252 17.23 11.56 -15.58
CA ARG A 252 18.51 12.28 -15.56
C ARG A 252 18.48 13.49 -14.64
N LYS A 253 17.37 14.22 -14.61
CA LYS A 253 17.21 15.43 -13.79
C LYS A 253 16.91 15.13 -12.33
N GLU A 254 15.93 14.27 -12.07
CA GLU A 254 15.30 14.12 -10.75
C GLU A 254 15.99 13.03 -9.91
N ILE A 255 16.52 11.97 -10.53
CA ILE A 255 17.03 10.79 -9.81
C ILE A 255 18.55 10.69 -9.84
N ILE A 256 19.15 10.80 -11.03
CA ILE A 256 20.58 10.50 -11.24
C ILE A 256 21.53 11.30 -10.34
N PRO A 257 21.34 12.62 -10.12
CA PRO A 257 22.27 13.39 -9.29
C PRO A 257 22.31 12.91 -7.83
N THR A 258 21.18 12.42 -7.30
CA THR A 258 21.15 11.87 -5.94
C THR A 258 21.68 10.45 -5.91
N LEU A 259 21.35 9.64 -6.93
CA LEU A 259 21.88 8.27 -7.04
C LEU A 259 23.41 8.25 -7.13
N GLU A 260 24.00 9.10 -7.96
CA GLU A 260 25.46 9.23 -8.11
C GLU A 260 26.12 9.57 -6.77
N LYS A 261 25.58 10.56 -6.04
CA LYS A 261 26.08 10.94 -4.71
C LYS A 261 25.89 9.82 -3.69
N ALA A 262 24.79 9.08 -3.73
CA ALA A 262 24.53 7.98 -2.83
C ALA A 262 25.48 6.81 -3.06
N LEU A 263 25.81 6.49 -4.32
CA LEU A 263 26.77 5.44 -4.69
C LEU A 263 28.18 5.71 -4.16
N LEU A 264 28.53 6.97 -3.94
CA LEU A 264 29.80 7.39 -3.36
C LEU A 264 29.80 7.39 -1.82
N ARG A 265 28.63 7.51 -1.19
CA ARG A 265 28.50 7.71 0.28
C ARG A 265 28.09 6.45 1.03
N ALA A 266 27.18 5.66 0.47
CA ALA A 266 26.62 4.46 1.09
C ALA A 266 26.31 3.40 0.00
N PRO A 267 27.34 2.91 -0.72
CA PRO A 267 27.16 1.97 -1.83
C PRO A 267 26.43 0.69 -1.41
N GLU A 268 26.66 0.19 -0.20
CA GLU A 268 26.02 -1.01 0.35
C GLU A 268 24.51 -0.89 0.48
N VAL A 269 23.99 0.33 0.65
CA VAL A 269 22.54 0.58 0.74
C VAL A 269 21.94 0.78 -0.65
N VAL A 270 22.54 1.66 -1.46
CA VAL A 270 21.91 2.15 -2.68
C VAL A 270 22.03 1.19 -3.87
N GLN A 271 23.07 0.35 -3.92
CA GLN A 271 23.26 -0.57 -5.05
C GLN A 271 22.10 -1.55 -5.21
N GLY A 272 21.45 -1.96 -4.12
CA GLY A 272 20.26 -2.82 -4.18
C GLY A 272 19.03 -2.15 -4.82
N LEU A 273 19.02 -0.82 -4.91
CA LEU A 273 17.92 -0.02 -5.47
C LEU A 273 18.03 0.20 -6.98
N VAL A 274 19.25 0.11 -7.53
CA VAL A 274 19.51 0.36 -8.95
C VAL A 274 18.85 -0.71 -9.85
N PRO A 275 19.02 -2.03 -9.60
CA PRO A 275 18.42 -3.04 -10.46
C PRO A 275 16.89 -2.98 -10.60
N PRO A 276 16.08 -2.85 -9.53
CA PRO A 276 14.62 -2.75 -9.69
C PRO A 276 14.19 -1.47 -10.41
N MET A 277 14.87 -0.34 -10.20
CA MET A 277 14.62 0.89 -10.95
C MET A 277 14.93 0.70 -12.44
N ALA A 278 16.15 0.26 -12.78
CA ALA A 278 16.56 0.08 -14.18
C ALA A 278 15.67 -0.90 -14.93
N ARG A 279 15.29 -2.02 -14.30
CA ARG A 279 14.39 -3.01 -14.91
C ARG A 279 12.96 -2.53 -15.07
N SER A 280 12.51 -1.56 -14.28
CA SER A 280 11.14 -1.04 -14.41
C SER A 280 11.01 0.11 -15.41
N LEU A 281 12.10 0.63 -15.95
CA LEU A 281 12.01 1.69 -16.95
C LEU A 281 11.35 1.21 -18.25
N PRO A 282 10.66 2.12 -18.99
CA PRO A 282 10.11 1.83 -20.30
C PRO A 282 11.23 1.36 -21.26
N PRO A 283 10.92 0.47 -22.22
CA PRO A 283 11.89 0.04 -23.24
C PRO A 283 12.51 1.18 -24.04
N GLU A 284 11.83 2.32 -24.16
CA GLU A 284 12.27 3.50 -24.92
C GLU A 284 13.28 4.36 -24.15
N VAL A 285 13.46 4.12 -22.84
CA VAL A 285 14.43 4.85 -22.02
C VAL A 285 15.80 4.19 -22.16
N ASP A 286 16.63 4.76 -23.02
CA ASP A 286 18.04 4.37 -23.15
C ASP A 286 18.86 4.96 -21.99
N LEU A 287 19.64 4.11 -21.32
CA LEU A 287 20.51 4.50 -20.21
C LEU A 287 21.98 4.71 -20.61
N ALA A 288 22.34 4.47 -21.87
CA ALA A 288 23.70 4.55 -22.37
C ALA A 288 24.45 5.82 -21.90
N GLU A 289 23.95 7.02 -22.25
CA GLU A 289 24.58 8.30 -21.86
C GLU A 289 24.61 8.50 -20.34
N ILE A 290 23.51 8.17 -19.65
CA ILE A 290 23.42 8.31 -18.19
C ILE A 290 24.50 7.45 -17.50
N ILE A 291 24.72 6.24 -18.00
CA ILE A 291 25.75 5.34 -17.50
C ILE A 291 27.12 5.96 -17.73
N ALA A 292 27.44 6.35 -18.96
CA ALA A 292 28.74 6.89 -19.32
C ALA A 292 29.10 8.16 -18.54
N ASP A 293 28.16 9.10 -18.43
CA ASP A 293 28.40 10.42 -17.85
C ASP A 293 28.41 10.41 -16.32
N HIS A 294 27.56 9.59 -15.68
CA HIS A 294 27.27 9.70 -14.24
C HIS A 294 27.56 8.43 -13.44
N LEU A 295 27.22 7.25 -13.97
CA LEU A 295 27.17 6.03 -13.13
C LEU A 295 28.39 5.12 -13.31
N LEU A 296 29.10 5.19 -14.44
CA LEU A 296 30.19 4.28 -14.76
C LEU A 296 31.34 4.40 -13.75
N LYS A 297 31.82 5.62 -13.49
CA LYS A 297 32.92 5.87 -12.55
C LYS A 297 32.61 5.36 -11.12
N PRO A 298 31.49 5.73 -10.48
CA PRO A 298 31.19 5.24 -9.13
C PRO A 298 30.95 3.72 -9.08
N LEU A 299 30.37 3.11 -10.12
CA LEU A 299 30.20 1.65 -10.16
C LEU A 299 31.55 0.93 -10.28
N LEU A 300 32.44 1.39 -11.16
CA LEU A 300 33.80 0.82 -11.29
C LEU A 300 34.66 1.00 -10.05
N ALA A 301 34.46 2.09 -9.29
CA ALA A 301 35.12 2.24 -8.00
C ALA A 301 34.64 1.17 -7.00
N ASN A 302 33.34 0.91 -6.99
CA ASN A 302 32.71 -0.04 -6.08
C ASN A 302 33.07 -1.51 -6.38
N THR A 303 33.37 -1.87 -7.63
CA THR A 303 33.87 -3.23 -7.97
C THR A 303 35.24 -3.54 -7.37
N LYS A 304 36.01 -2.51 -6.98
CA LYS A 304 37.30 -2.63 -6.29
C LYS A 304 37.18 -2.57 -4.76
N SER A 305 35.96 -2.52 -4.22
CA SER A 305 35.72 -2.47 -2.78
C SER A 305 36.26 -3.71 -2.06
N GLN A 306 36.73 -3.55 -0.83
CA GLN A 306 37.15 -4.67 0.03
C GLN A 306 35.96 -5.54 0.45
N THR A 307 34.74 -4.98 0.47
CA THR A 307 33.52 -5.68 0.88
C THR A 307 32.90 -6.43 -0.30
N ALA A 308 32.74 -7.75 -0.16
CA ALA A 308 32.15 -8.61 -1.20
C ALA A 308 30.75 -8.13 -1.62
N ALA A 309 29.89 -7.81 -0.66
CA ALA A 309 28.53 -7.31 -0.94
C ALA A 309 28.50 -6.05 -1.82
N VAL A 310 29.47 -5.15 -1.66
CA VAL A 310 29.59 -3.92 -2.47
C VAL A 310 30.08 -4.22 -3.89
N ARG A 311 30.95 -5.22 -4.05
CA ARG A 311 31.41 -5.67 -5.38
C ARG A 311 30.28 -6.37 -6.14
N ASP A 312 29.54 -7.24 -5.46
CA ASP A 312 28.42 -7.99 -6.04
C ASP A 312 27.27 -7.05 -6.40
N GLY A 313 26.95 -6.11 -5.51
CA GLY A 313 25.93 -5.08 -5.73
C GLY A 313 26.29 -4.17 -6.92
N ALA A 314 27.55 -3.73 -7.03
CA ALA A 314 28.03 -2.95 -8.17
C ALA A 314 27.89 -3.72 -9.49
N SER A 315 28.25 -5.00 -9.50
CA SER A 315 28.17 -5.86 -10.68
C SER A 315 26.71 -6.07 -11.11
N SER A 316 25.81 -6.33 -10.15
CA SER A 316 24.37 -6.48 -10.41
C SER A 316 23.73 -5.19 -10.91
N ALA A 317 24.07 -4.05 -10.29
CA ALA A 317 23.61 -2.73 -10.70
C ALA A 317 24.07 -2.41 -12.12
N PHE A 318 25.35 -2.62 -12.42
CA PHE A 318 25.91 -2.41 -13.75
C PHE A 318 25.22 -3.26 -14.81
N ALA A 319 25.05 -4.57 -14.55
CA ALA A 319 24.36 -5.47 -15.48
C ALA A 319 22.91 -5.02 -15.76
N ALA A 320 22.16 -4.60 -14.74
CA ALA A 320 20.79 -4.14 -14.89
C ALA A 320 20.67 -2.79 -15.63
N LEU A 321 21.67 -1.91 -15.49
CA LEU A 321 21.75 -0.66 -16.24
C LEU A 321 22.10 -0.94 -17.71
N MET A 322 23.10 -1.78 -17.96
CA MET A 322 23.53 -2.16 -19.31
C MET A 322 22.44 -2.89 -20.09
N SER A 323 21.54 -3.64 -19.44
CA SER A 323 20.40 -4.25 -20.14
C SER A 323 19.39 -3.22 -20.70
N ARG A 324 19.57 -1.94 -20.36
CA ARG A 324 18.80 -0.79 -20.86
C ARG A 324 19.64 0.17 -21.71
N ALA A 325 20.91 -0.15 -21.98
CA ALA A 325 21.72 0.59 -22.92
C ALA A 325 21.48 0.04 -24.34
N GLN A 326 20.82 0.81 -25.20
CA GLN A 326 20.50 0.39 -26.57
C GLN A 326 21.54 0.84 -27.59
N GLN A 327 22.26 1.92 -27.29
CA GLN A 327 23.41 2.33 -28.09
C GLN A 327 24.65 1.48 -27.73
N GLU A 328 25.28 0.89 -28.76
CA GLU A 328 26.70 0.57 -28.72
C GLU A 328 27.46 1.89 -28.54
N ILE A 329 27.66 2.33 -27.29
CA ILE A 329 28.63 3.39 -27.03
C ILE A 329 29.98 2.80 -27.41
N PHE A 330 30.49 3.23 -28.55
CA PHE A 330 31.85 2.99 -28.99
C PHE A 330 32.78 3.50 -27.87
N LEU A 331 33.30 2.60 -27.03
CA LEU A 331 34.21 2.92 -25.92
C LEU A 331 35.63 3.28 -26.41
N GLY A 332 35.75 3.84 -27.60
CA GLY A 332 37.03 4.15 -28.23
C GLY A 332 36.86 4.93 -29.52
N GLU A 333 36.49 6.21 -29.43
CA GLU A 333 37.01 7.17 -30.41
C GLU A 333 38.23 7.87 -29.80
N ASP A 334 39.36 7.57 -30.43
CA ASP A 334 40.67 8.18 -30.22
C ASP A 334 40.56 9.70 -30.04
N ARG A 335 40.90 10.18 -28.84
CA ARG A 335 41.46 11.53 -28.71
C ARG A 335 42.89 11.46 -29.25
N ARG A 336 43.03 11.76 -30.53
CA ARG A 336 44.27 12.34 -31.06
C ARG A 336 44.40 13.78 -30.57
#